data_AF-A0A7V9P420-F1
#
_entry.id   AF-A0A7V9P420-F1
#
_cell.length_a   1.000
_cell.length_b   1.000
_cell.length_c   1.000
_cell.angle_alpha   90.00
_cell.angle_beta   90.00
_cell.angle_gamma   90.00
#
_symmetry.space_group_name_H-M   'P 1'
#
loop_
_entity.id
_entity.type
_entity.pdbx_description
1 polymer ?
#
loop_
_entity_poly.entity_id
_entity_poly.type
_entity_poly.pdbx_seq_one_letter_code
_entity_poly.pdbx_strand_id
1 'polypeptide(L)'
;MAEAWTVPLPRDISEPFEVFVNGVPQERGADYDVHGVVLHFRRPLAQEGRLGFWRWTSMFLGVAGTYRKHDSVDVAYQRDGRRRVASGLPVVPPETS
;
A
#
# COMPACT_ATOMS: atom_id res chain seq x y z
N MET A 1 1.99 -21.58 6.60
CA MET A 1 1.09 -20.41 6.67
C MET A 1 1.71 -19.36 5.77
N ALA A 2 0.96 -18.74 4.86
CA ALA A 2 1.57 -17.78 3.94
C ALA A 2 2.16 -16.62 4.74
N GLU A 3 3.45 -16.37 4.57
CA GLU A 3 4.19 -15.24 5.12
C GLU A 3 3.70 -13.95 4.45
N ALA A 4 2.49 -13.51 4.82
CA ALA A 4 1.85 -12.33 4.25
C ALA A 4 2.29 -11.07 4.99
N TRP A 5 2.59 -10.03 4.22
CA TRP A 5 2.79 -8.69 4.76
C TRP A 5 1.44 -8.11 5.14
N THR A 6 1.35 -7.51 6.32
CA THR A 6 0.09 -6.99 6.85
C THR A 6 0.10 -5.50 7.05
N VAL A 7 -1.05 -4.87 6.82
CA VAL A 7 -1.25 -3.44 7.06
C VAL A 7 -2.54 -3.25 7.83
N PRO A 8 -2.51 -2.77 9.09
CA PRO A 8 -3.71 -2.47 9.83
C PRO A 8 -4.38 -1.22 9.25
N LEU A 9 -5.68 -1.34 8.99
CA LEU A 9 -6.52 -0.24 8.55
C LEU A 9 -6.86 0.68 9.72
N PRO A 10 -7.10 1.98 9.46
CA PRO A 10 -7.68 2.88 10.43
C PRO A 10 -9.00 2.34 10.98
N ARG A 11 -9.27 2.57 12.28
CA ARG A 11 -10.50 2.08 12.94
C ARG A 11 -11.77 2.72 12.37
N ASP A 12 -11.65 3.88 11.74
CA ASP A 12 -12.73 4.64 11.13
C ASP A 12 -12.87 4.39 9.63
N ILE A 13 -12.21 3.35 9.11
CA ILE A 13 -12.36 2.93 7.71
C ILE A 13 -13.81 2.51 7.44
N SER A 14 -14.33 2.92 6.28
CA SER A 14 -15.62 2.52 5.75
C SER A 14 -15.43 1.93 4.36
N GLU A 15 -16.15 0.85 4.06
CA GLU A 15 -16.23 0.35 2.70
C GLU A 15 -17.19 1.22 1.85
N PRO A 16 -16.94 1.35 0.53
CA PRO A 16 -15.76 0.86 -0.19
C PRO A 16 -14.51 1.73 0.05
N PHE A 17 -13.34 1.11 -0.05
CA PHE A 17 -12.05 1.79 -0.02
C PHE A 17 -11.12 1.29 -1.11
N GLU A 18 -10.18 2.13 -1.51
CA GLU A 18 -9.15 1.87 -2.53
C GLU A 18 -7.79 1.80 -1.84
N VAL A 19 -6.96 0.82 -2.21
CA VAL A 19 -5.62 0.62 -1.65
C VAL A 19 -4.58 0.98 -2.69
N PHE A 20 -3.54 1.70 -2.27
CA PHE A 20 -2.41 2.10 -3.11
C PHE A 20 -1.10 1.73 -2.44
N VAL A 21 -0.17 1.16 -3.20
CA VAL A 21 1.22 0.94 -2.77
C VAL A 21 2.09 1.89 -3.59
N ASN A 22 2.76 2.83 -2.92
CA ASN A 22 3.56 3.88 -3.57
C ASN A 22 2.79 4.64 -4.69
N GLY A 23 1.48 4.83 -4.50
CA GLY A 23 0.59 5.47 -5.47
C GLY A 23 0.09 4.56 -6.60
N VAL A 24 0.49 3.29 -6.63
CA VAL A 24 -0.03 2.29 -7.59
C VAL A 24 -1.29 1.65 -7.03
N PRO A 25 -2.44 1.71 -7.74
CA PRO A 25 -3.67 1.05 -7.29
C PRO A 25 -3.46 -0.46 -7.11
N GLN A 26 -4.06 -1.03 -6.07
CA GLN A 26 -4.03 -2.46 -5.78
C GLN A 26 -5.44 -3.04 -5.81
N GLU A 27 -5.56 -4.26 -6.32
CA GLU A 27 -6.85 -4.93 -6.50
C GLU A 27 -7.10 -5.96 -5.38
N ARG A 28 -8.27 -5.86 -4.71
CA ARG A 28 -8.69 -6.83 -3.69
C ARG A 28 -8.93 -8.19 -4.35
N GLY A 29 -8.41 -9.26 -3.75
CA GLY A 29 -8.49 -10.62 -4.27
C GLY A 29 -7.42 -10.98 -5.29
N ALA A 30 -6.68 -9.99 -5.83
CA ALA A 30 -5.51 -10.22 -6.68
C ALA A 30 -4.20 -9.87 -5.95
N ASP A 31 -4.12 -8.67 -5.37
CA ASP A 31 -2.92 -8.15 -4.70
C ASP A 31 -2.99 -8.32 -3.18
N TYR A 32 -4.17 -8.16 -2.60
CA TYR A 32 -4.40 -8.29 -1.16
C TYR A 32 -5.79 -8.84 -0.83
N ASP A 33 -5.92 -9.42 0.36
CA ASP A 33 -7.19 -9.77 0.98
C ASP A 33 -7.45 -8.92 2.23
N VAL A 34 -8.69 -8.88 2.69
CA VAL A 34 -9.07 -8.13 3.90
C VAL A 34 -9.59 -9.10 4.94
N HIS A 35 -8.91 -9.13 6.08
CA HIS A 35 -9.28 -9.93 7.24
C HIS A 35 -9.58 -8.99 8.41
N GLY A 36 -10.87 -8.74 8.65
CA GLY A 36 -11.32 -7.75 9.63
C GLY A 36 -10.87 -6.33 9.24
N VAL A 37 -9.98 -5.74 10.04
CA VAL A 37 -9.39 -4.41 9.79
C VAL A 37 -7.92 -4.49 9.37
N VAL A 38 -7.51 -5.59 8.75
CA VAL A 38 -6.13 -5.82 8.32
C VAL A 38 -6.11 -6.22 6.86
N LEU A 39 -5.26 -5.55 6.08
CA LEU A 39 -4.92 -5.96 4.71
C LEU A 39 -3.83 -7.03 4.78
N HIS A 40 -4.02 -8.13 4.05
CA HIS A 40 -3.03 -9.19 3.88
C HIS A 40 -2.56 -9.18 2.44
N PHE A 41 -1.33 -8.75 2.21
CA PHE A 41 -0.74 -8.72 0.88
C PHE A 41 -0.23 -10.09 0.47
N ARG A 42 -0.57 -10.50 -0.75
CA ARG A 42 -0.16 -11.78 -1.32
C ARG A 42 1.25 -11.75 -1.88
N ARG A 43 1.78 -10.56 -2.17
CA ARG A 43 3.14 -10.32 -2.65
C ARG A 43 3.94 -9.54 -1.60
N PRO A 44 5.25 -9.78 -1.47
CA PRO A 44 6.10 -8.99 -0.61
C PRO A 44 6.06 -7.52 -1.00
N LEU A 45 5.79 -6.64 -0.04
CA LEU A 45 5.78 -5.21 -0.29
C LEU A 45 7.20 -4.67 -0.58
N ALA A 46 8.24 -5.28 0.03
CA ALA A 46 9.63 -4.82 -0.02
C ALA A 46 10.38 -5.03 -1.36
N GLN A 47 9.73 -5.47 -2.44
CA GLN A 47 10.46 -6.05 -3.57
C GLN A 47 9.81 -5.86 -4.95
N GLU A 48 9.71 -4.63 -5.45
CA GLU A 48 9.51 -4.44 -6.91
C GLU A 48 10.28 -3.26 -7.51
N GLY A 49 11.57 -3.17 -7.16
CA GLY A 49 12.53 -2.26 -7.78
C GLY A 49 12.89 -2.56 -9.25
N ARG A 50 12.20 -3.46 -9.96
CA ARG A 50 12.57 -3.83 -11.36
C ARG A 50 11.64 -3.32 -12.45
N LEU A 51 10.33 -3.23 -12.22
CA LEU A 51 9.38 -2.69 -13.22
C LEU A 51 9.04 -1.21 -12.98
N GLY A 52 8.97 -0.78 -11.71
CA GLY A 52 8.73 0.64 -11.36
C GLY A 52 9.94 1.54 -11.61
N PHE A 53 11.16 1.05 -11.40
CA PHE A 53 12.38 1.85 -11.52
C PHE A 53 12.58 2.43 -12.94
N TRP A 54 12.24 1.68 -13.99
CA TRP A 54 12.38 2.12 -15.38
C TRP A 54 11.29 3.09 -15.84
N ARG A 55 10.07 3.04 -15.26
CA ARG A 55 9.01 4.04 -15.52
C ARG A 55 9.14 5.29 -14.66
N TRP A 56 9.79 5.17 -13.50
CA TRP A 56 10.01 6.25 -12.56
C TRP A 56 11.24 7.09 -12.92
N THR A 57 12.32 6.47 -13.43
CA THR A 57 13.51 7.22 -13.89
C THR A 57 13.19 8.24 -14.99
N SER A 58 12.20 7.99 -15.86
CA SER A 58 11.77 8.97 -16.87
C SER A 58 10.99 10.16 -16.30
N MET A 59 10.27 9.98 -15.18
CA MET A 59 9.57 11.07 -14.49
C MET A 59 10.50 11.87 -13.57
N PHE A 60 11.59 11.28 -13.08
CA PHE A 60 12.45 11.84 -12.03
C PHE A 60 13.52 12.85 -12.47
N LEU A 61 13.75 13.05 -13.76
CA LEU A 61 14.64 14.13 -14.22
C LEU A 61 14.07 15.54 -13.96
N GLY A 62 12.83 15.68 -13.48
CA GLY A 62 12.17 16.97 -13.26
C GLY A 62 11.89 17.39 -11.81
N VAL A 63 11.97 16.51 -10.80
CA VAL A 63 11.53 16.86 -9.42
C VAL A 63 12.51 16.35 -8.37
N ALA A 64 13.21 17.29 -7.73
CA ALA A 64 14.07 17.04 -6.58
C ALA A 64 13.22 16.68 -5.35
N GLY A 65 13.51 15.53 -4.73
CA GLY A 65 12.90 15.16 -3.46
C GLY A 65 13.36 13.77 -3.02
N THR A 66 14.19 13.74 -1.98
CA THR A 66 14.80 12.57 -1.35
C THR A 66 13.81 11.42 -1.11
N TYR A 67 13.95 10.33 -1.86
CA TYR A 67 13.11 9.14 -1.74
C TYR A 67 13.47 8.36 -0.46
N ARG A 68 12.54 8.27 0.48
CA ARG A 68 12.65 7.42 1.67
C ARG A 68 12.32 5.99 1.24
N LYS A 69 13.29 5.09 1.29
CA LYS A 69 13.29 3.70 0.78
C LYS A 69 12.30 2.72 1.47
N HIS A 70 11.13 3.16 1.91
CA HIS A 70 10.12 2.25 2.47
C HIS A 70 8.85 2.35 1.65
N ASP A 71 8.31 1.21 1.23
CA ASP A 71 7.02 1.16 0.55
C ASP A 71 5.94 1.78 1.44
N SER A 72 5.20 2.74 0.90
CA SER A 72 4.08 3.40 1.57
C SER A 72 2.78 2.77 1.13
N VAL A 73 1.96 2.38 2.09
CA VAL A 73 0.59 1.91 1.82
C VAL A 73 -0.40 3.00 2.20
N ASP A 74 -1.20 3.39 1.23
CA ASP A 74 -2.20 4.44 1.35
C ASP A 74 -3.59 3.87 1.08
N VAL A 75 -4.59 4.32 1.84
CA VAL A 75 -5.98 3.85 1.69
C VAL A 75 -6.91 5.04 1.55
N ALA A 76 -7.63 5.10 0.42
CA ALA A 76 -8.65 6.12 0.17
C ALA A 76 -10.04 5.57 0.47
N TYR A 77 -10.86 6.30 1.22
CA TYR A 77 -12.19 5.87 1.64
C TYR A 77 -13.15 7.05 1.76
N GLN A 78 -14.45 6.78 1.78
CA GLN A 78 -15.50 7.81 1.91
C GLN A 78 -16.02 7.89 3.34
N ARG A 79 -15.88 9.04 3.98
CA ARG A 79 -16.41 9.29 5.33
C ARG A 79 -17.17 10.60 5.37
N ASP A 80 -18.41 10.56 5.87
CA ASP A 80 -19.30 11.72 5.97
C ASP A 80 -19.47 12.46 4.62
N GLY A 81 -19.56 11.70 3.52
CA GLY A 81 -19.66 12.23 2.16
C GLY A 81 -18.37 12.87 1.61
N ARG A 82 -17.24 12.75 2.32
CA ARG A 82 -15.95 13.29 1.91
C ARG A 82 -14.91 12.19 1.70
N ARG A 83 -14.15 12.31 0.60
CA ARG A 83 -13.03 11.41 0.32
C ARG A 83 -11.90 11.73 1.28
N ARG A 84 -11.44 10.72 2.00
CA ARG A 84 -10.28 10.77 2.89
C ARG A 84 -9.21 9.82 2.37
N VAL A 85 -7.96 10.11 2.72
CA VAL A 85 -6.82 9.23 2.45
C VAL A 85 -6.05 9.06 3.76
N ALA A 86 -5.87 7.82 4.17
CA ALA A 86 -4.92 7.46 5.22
C ALA A 86 -3.62 7.03 4.55
N SER A 87 -2.59 7.89 4.61
CA SER A 87 -1.31 7.66 3.96
C SER A 87 -0.26 7.11 4.91
N GLY A 88 0.71 6.36 4.39
CA GLY A 88 1.85 5.86 5.14
C GLY A 88 1.47 4.90 6.25
N LEU A 89 0.49 4.04 5.99
CA LEU A 89 0.07 3.02 6.95
C LEU A 89 1.24 2.08 7.28
N PRO A 90 1.35 1.65 8.55
CA PRO A 90 2.47 0.83 8.99
C PRO A 90 2.42 -0.53 8.29
N VAL A 91 3.53 -0.90 7.67
CA VAL A 91 3.71 -2.19 7.01
C VAL A 91 4.39 -3.14 7.98
N VAL A 92 3.73 -4.25 8.30
CA VAL A 92 4.24 -5.29 9.19
C VAL A 92 4.75 -6.46 8.35
N PRO A 93 6.05 -6.80 8.42
CA PRO A 93 6.60 -7.96 7.72
C PRO A 93 6.04 -9.26 8.31
N PRO A 94 6.00 -10.34 7.51
CA PRO A 94 5.73 -11.66 8.06
C PRO A 94 6.81 -12.02 9.07
N GLU A 95 6.41 -12.67 10.15
CA GLU A 95 7.34 -13.25 11.12
C GLU A 95 8.20 -14.29 10.39
N THR A 96 9.50 -14.02 10.28
CA THR A 96 10.45 -15.00 9.74
C THR A 96 10.67 -16.04 10.84
N SER A 97 10.10 -17.23 10.65
CA SER A 97 10.28 -18.35 11.59
C SER A 97 11.66 -19.01 11.45
#